data_AF-A0A6I2WIJ5-F1
#
_entry.id   AF-A0A6I2WIJ5-F1
#
_cell.length_a   1.000
_cell.length_b   1.000
_cell.length_c   1.000
_cell.angle_alpha   90.00
_cell.angle_beta   90.00
_cell.angle_gamma   90.00
#
_symmetry.space_group_name_H-M   'P 1'
#
loop_
_entity.id
_entity.type
_entity.pdbx_description
1 polymer ?
#
loop_
_entity_poly.entity_id
_entity_poly.type
_entity_poly.pdbx_seq_one_letter_code
_entity_poly.pdbx_strand_id
1 'polypeptide(L)'
;MSISMNFLTKKLVPKKKQALTGSSDSLGRGPEMAISVLVFTVIGLVVDRTVGTTPLFTIGLVVFSVIGNFARLYYTYGTHIEALAEQRLQGTTSHQTERVAK
;
A
#
# COMPACT_ATOMS: atom_id res chain seq x y z
N MET A 1 35.71 -10.59 -47.06
CA MET A 1 34.98 -9.31 -46.88
C MET A 1 34.09 -9.48 -45.65
N SER A 2 34.42 -8.79 -44.55
CA SER A 2 33.79 -8.98 -43.24
C SER A 2 32.47 -8.22 -43.16
N ILE A 3 31.35 -8.92 -42.92
CA ILE A 3 30.05 -8.30 -42.64
C ILE A 3 29.91 -8.24 -41.12
N SER A 4 30.12 -7.04 -40.58
CA SER A 4 30.01 -6.74 -39.14
C SER A 4 28.56 -6.42 -38.75
N MET A 5 28.20 -6.96 -37.58
CA MET A 5 26.88 -7.02 -36.93
C MET A 5 26.23 -5.67 -36.62
N ASN A 6 24.89 -5.64 -36.50
CA ASN A 6 24.15 -4.69 -35.62
C ASN A 6 22.79 -5.21 -35.09
N PHE A 7 22.45 -6.50 -35.26
CA PHE A 7 21.13 -6.99 -34.85
C PHE A 7 21.04 -7.47 -33.37
N LEU A 8 22.17 -7.60 -32.68
CA LEU A 8 22.22 -8.27 -31.36
C LEU A 8 22.38 -7.34 -30.15
N THR A 9 22.24 -6.02 -30.31
CA THR A 9 22.43 -5.05 -29.22
C THR A 9 21.14 -4.55 -28.58
N LYS A 10 19.96 -5.10 -28.93
CA LYS A 10 18.78 -4.92 -28.09
C LYS A 10 18.99 -5.68 -26.79
N LYS A 11 19.74 -5.07 -25.86
CA LYS A 11 19.67 -5.34 -24.43
C LYS A 11 18.19 -5.38 -24.09
N LEU A 12 17.69 -6.59 -23.84
CA LEU A 12 16.43 -6.82 -23.16
C LEU A 12 16.62 -6.26 -21.77
N VAL A 13 16.38 -4.95 -21.62
CA VAL A 13 16.17 -4.35 -20.31
C VAL A 13 15.04 -5.17 -19.71
N PRO A 14 15.25 -5.92 -18.61
CA PRO A 14 14.12 -6.48 -17.93
C PRO A 14 13.29 -5.26 -17.56
N LYS A 15 12.11 -5.10 -18.19
CA LYS A 15 11.03 -4.38 -17.54
C LYS A 15 10.89 -5.13 -16.24
N LYS A 16 11.49 -4.60 -15.17
CA LYS A 16 11.22 -5.00 -13.80
C LYS A 16 9.72 -5.07 -13.80
N LYS A 17 9.18 -6.30 -13.71
CA LYS A 17 7.74 -6.48 -13.57
C LYS A 17 7.43 -5.55 -12.42
N GLN A 18 6.74 -4.44 -12.72
CA GLN A 18 6.21 -3.58 -11.68
C GLN A 18 5.34 -4.56 -10.94
N ALA A 19 5.91 -5.07 -9.86
CA ALA A 19 5.24 -5.99 -8.99
C ALA A 19 3.92 -5.33 -8.67
N LEU A 20 2.93 -6.18 -8.41
CA LEU A 20 1.55 -5.89 -8.10
C LEU A 20 1.39 -4.99 -6.86
N THR A 21 2.17 -3.92 -6.69
CA THR A 21 2.28 -3.07 -5.51
C THR A 21 1.03 -2.22 -5.32
N GLY A 22 0.31 -1.87 -6.38
CA GLY A 22 -0.99 -1.20 -6.26
C GLY A 22 -2.13 -2.13 -5.81
N SER A 23 -2.04 -3.42 -6.14
CA SER A 23 -3.07 -4.42 -5.77
C SER A 23 -2.77 -5.09 -4.44
N SER A 24 -1.49 -5.22 -4.04
CA SER A 24 -1.10 -5.81 -2.76
C SER A 24 -1.37 -4.89 -1.57
N ASP A 25 -1.31 -3.56 -1.75
CA ASP A 25 -1.50 -2.60 -0.65
C ASP A 25 -2.97 -2.55 -0.16
N SER A 26 -3.91 -2.82 -1.07
CA SER A 26 -5.35 -2.84 -0.80
C SER A 26 -5.84 -4.25 -0.43
N LEU A 27 -5.39 -5.32 -1.11
CA LEU A 27 -5.69 -6.70 -0.70
C LEU A 27 -5.03 -7.10 0.62
N GLY A 28 -3.80 -6.62 0.89
CA GLY A 28 -3.06 -6.92 2.12
C GLY A 28 -3.62 -6.23 3.36
N ARG A 29 -4.39 -5.14 3.20
CA ARG A 29 -5.03 -4.42 4.30
C ARG A 29 -6.26 -5.12 4.87
N GLY A 30 -6.99 -5.90 4.07
CA GLY A 30 -8.19 -6.62 4.52
C GLY A 30 -7.92 -7.52 5.74
N PRO A 31 -6.89 -8.38 5.70
CA PRO A 31 -6.48 -9.20 6.84
C PRO A 31 -6.08 -8.38 8.07
N GLU A 32 -5.28 -7.31 7.91
CA GLU A 32 -4.86 -6.46 9.03
C GLU A 32 -6.07 -5.82 9.74
N MET A 33 -7.01 -5.32 8.95
CA MET A 33 -8.26 -4.74 9.43
C MET A 33 -9.11 -5.78 10.16
N ALA A 34 -9.29 -6.97 9.58
CA ALA A 34 -10.04 -8.05 10.19
C ALA A 34 -9.42 -8.51 11.52
N ILE A 35 -8.09 -8.65 11.58
CA ILE A 35 -7.37 -9.02 12.81
C ILE A 35 -7.58 -7.97 13.89
N SER A 36 -7.45 -6.68 13.56
CA SER A 36 -7.64 -5.62 14.56
C SER A 36 -9.05 -5.63 15.13
N VAL A 37 -10.08 -5.72 14.28
CA VAL A 37 -11.49 -5.80 14.72
C VAL A 37 -11.71 -7.04 15.59
N LEU A 38 -11.16 -8.19 15.20
CA LEU A 38 -11.25 -9.41 15.98
C LEU A 38 -10.61 -9.27 17.37
N VAL A 39 -9.42 -8.66 17.46
CA VAL A 39 -8.74 -8.40 18.74
C VAL A 39 -9.60 -7.52 19.65
N PHE A 40 -10.11 -6.40 19.13
CA PHE A 40 -10.94 -5.50 19.93
C PHE A 40 -12.28 -6.12 20.33
N THR A 41 -12.84 -6.98 19.48
CA THR A 41 -14.06 -7.75 19.80
C THR A 41 -13.82 -8.73 20.94
N VAL A 42 -12.72 -9.49 20.88
CA VAL A 42 -12.37 -10.46 21.93
C VAL A 42 -12.12 -9.76 23.26
N ILE A 43 -11.38 -8.64 23.25
CA ILE A 43 -11.13 -7.84 24.46
C ILE A 43 -12.44 -7.34 25.05
N GLY A 44 -13.31 -6.75 24.21
CA GLY A 44 -14.61 -6.26 24.66
C GLY A 44 -15.47 -7.34 25.29
N LEU A 45 -15.51 -8.53 24.68
CA LEU A 45 -16.28 -9.65 25.21
C LEU A 45 -15.74 -10.13 26.56
N VAL A 46 -14.43 -10.16 26.75
CA VAL A 46 -13.82 -10.52 28.04
C VAL A 46 -14.19 -9.47 29.10
N VAL A 47 -14.08 -8.18 28.76
CA VAL A 47 -14.44 -7.08 29.67
C VAL A 47 -15.92 -7.16 30.06
N ASP A 48 -16.83 -7.24 29.09
CA ASP A 48 -18.27 -7.33 29.33
C ASP A 48 -18.65 -8.57 30.18
N ARG A 49 -17.97 -9.71 29.96
CA ARG A 49 -18.14 -10.94 30.77
C ARG A 49 -17.73 -10.75 32.23
N THR A 50 -16.68 -9.97 32.50
CA THR A 50 -16.19 -9.74 33.86
C THR A 50 -17.01 -8.70 34.63
N VAL A 51 -17.53 -7.69 33.93
CA VAL A 51 -18.26 -6.57 34.53
C VAL A 51 -19.78 -6.86 34.59
N GLY A 52 -20.27 -7.87 33.86
CA GLY A 52 -21.68 -8.24 33.83
C GLY A 52 -22.56 -7.22 33.10
N THR A 53 -21.95 -6.27 32.39
CA THR A 53 -22.64 -5.30 31.55
C THR A 53 -23.14 -5.98 30.28
N THR A 54 -24.33 -5.54 29.81
CA THR A 54 -24.73 -5.71 28.40
C THR A 54 -23.58 -5.25 27.48
N PRO A 55 -23.48 -5.72 26.22
CA PRO A 55 -22.23 -5.67 25.43
C PRO A 55 -21.82 -4.27 24.94
N LEU A 56 -21.89 -3.25 25.80
CA LEU A 56 -21.56 -1.86 25.54
C LEU A 56 -20.05 -1.68 25.35
N PHE A 57 -19.19 -2.34 26.16
CA PHE A 57 -17.75 -2.20 25.98
C PHE A 57 -17.29 -2.84 24.68
N THR A 58 -17.87 -3.99 24.31
CA THR A 58 -17.63 -4.63 23.01
C THR A 58 -18.00 -3.69 21.87
N ILE A 59 -19.19 -3.10 21.90
CA ILE A 59 -19.62 -2.16 20.84
C ILE A 59 -18.67 -0.96 20.77
N GLY A 60 -18.32 -0.37 21.91
CA GLY A 60 -17.40 0.78 21.98
C GLY A 60 -16.02 0.47 21.41
N LEU A 61 -15.42 -0.67 21.80
CA LEU A 61 -14.09 -1.08 21.33
C LEU A 61 -14.08 -1.45 19.84
N VAL A 62 -15.13 -2.09 19.34
CA VAL A 62 -15.25 -2.40 17.90
C VAL A 62 -15.37 -1.12 17.09
N VAL A 63 -16.23 -0.17 17.51
CA VAL A 63 -16.35 1.13 16.85
C VAL A 63 -15.02 1.88 16.85
N PHE A 64 -14.33 1.90 18.00
CA PHE A 64 -13.00 2.51 18.11
C PHE A 64 -11.98 1.86 17.16
N SER A 65 -11.98 0.53 17.06
CA SER A 65 -11.12 -0.22 16.13
C SER A 65 -11.35 0.18 14.67
N VAL A 66 -12.62 0.25 14.25
CA VAL A 66 -12.98 0.64 12.89
C VAL A 66 -12.52 2.07 12.60
N ILE A 67 -12.79 3.01 13.51
CA ILE A 67 -12.38 4.41 13.36
C ILE A 67 -10.85 4.53 13.31
N GLY A 68 -10.12 3.86 14.20
CA GLY A 68 -8.66 3.90 14.23
C GLY A 68 -8.03 3.37 12.94
N ASN A 69 -8.60 2.31 12.38
CA ASN A 69 -8.20 1.76 11.09
C ASN A 69 -8.45 2.73 9.93
N PHE A 70 -9.61 3.38 9.91
CA PHE A 70 -9.91 4.42 8.92
C PHE A 70 -8.99 5.64 9.06
N ALA A 71 -8.69 6.06 10.29
CA ALA A 71 -7.74 7.13 10.55
C ALA A 71 -6.34 6.75 10.04
N ARG A 72 -5.86 5.53 10.32
CA ARG A 72 -4.58 5.02 9.79
C ARG A 72 -4.57 5.04 8.26
N LEU A 73 -5.67 4.63 7.63
CA LEU A 73 -5.81 4.67 6.17
C LEU A 73 -5.70 6.10 5.64
N TYR A 74 -6.39 7.05 6.27
CA TYR A 74 -6.36 8.47 5.91
C TYR A 74 -4.96 9.07 6.02
N TYR A 75 -4.25 8.84 7.13
CA TYR A 75 -2.87 9.34 7.30
C TYR A 75 -1.88 8.67 6.35
N THR A 76 -2.02 7.37 6.11
CA THR A 76 -1.14 6.65 5.18
C THR A 76 -1.33 7.19 3.75
N TYR A 77 -2.55 7.55 3.37
CA TYR A 77 -2.84 8.12 2.04
C TYR A 77 -2.03 9.39 1.72
N GLY A 78 -1.80 10.26 2.71
CA GLY A 78 -1.00 11.48 2.53
C GLY A 78 0.44 11.19 2.11
N THR A 79 1.05 10.15 2.68
CA THR A 79 2.44 9.75 2.39
C THR A 79 2.65 9.15 1.01
N HIS A 80 1.61 8.52 0.44
CA HIS A 80 1.71 7.92 -0.90
C HIS A 80 1.66 8.96 -2.03
N ILE A 81 1.04 10.11 -1.81
CA ILE A 81 0.98 11.18 -2.82
C ILE A 81 2.36 11.79 -3.05
N GLU A 82 3.16 12.02 -2.01
CA GLU A 82 4.55 12.49 -2.15
C GLU A 82 5.42 11.47 -2.89
N ALA A 83 5.34 10.19 -2.52
CA ALA A 83 6.10 9.14 -3.20
C ALA A 83 5.75 9.02 -4.68
N LEU A 84 4.46 9.18 -5.03
CA LEU A 84 4.00 9.17 -6.42
C LEU A 84 4.31 10.50 -7.15
N ALA A 85 4.41 11.62 -6.45
CA ALA A 85 4.85 12.89 -7.00
C ALA A 85 6.35 12.86 -7.33
N GLU A 86 7.18 12.36 -6.43
CA GLU A 86 8.62 12.15 -6.65
C GLU A 86 8.89 11.21 -7.83
N GLN A 87 8.15 10.11 -7.94
CA GLN A 87 8.27 9.20 -9.07
C GLN A 87 7.90 9.85 -10.41
N ARG A 88 6.91 10.74 -10.43
CA ARG A 88 6.55 11.50 -11.65
C ARG A 88 7.61 12.54 -12.00
N LEU A 89 8.22 13.18 -11.01
CA LEU A 89 9.32 14.11 -11.23
C LEU A 89 10.54 13.39 -11.83
N GLN A 90 10.93 12.23 -11.28
CA GLN A 90 12.05 11.44 -11.80
C GLN A 90 11.78 10.84 -13.19
N GLY A 91 10.55 10.35 -13.43
CA GLY A 91 10.15 9.82 -14.73
C GLY A 91 10.10 10.89 -15.84
N THR A 92 9.63 12.10 -15.52
CA THR A 92 9.52 13.20 -16.50
C THR A 92 10.90 13.74 -16.90
N THR A 93 11.84 13.86 -15.95
CA THR A 93 13.21 14.31 -16.23
C THR A 93 13.95 13.35 -17.18
N SER A 94 13.78 12.04 -16.99
CA SER A 94 14.49 11.03 -17.79
C SER A 94 14.11 11.02 -19.28
N HIS A 95 12.86 11.37 -19.63
CA HIS A 95 12.42 11.46 -21.03
C HIS A 95 12.82 12.77 -21.71
N GLN A 96 13.09 13.84 -20.93
CA GLN A 96 13.52 15.11 -21.52
C GLN A 96 15.01 15.08 -21.86
N THR A 97 15.87 14.50 -21.02
CA THR A 97 17.33 14.51 -21.25
C THR A 97 17.73 13.81 -22.55
N GLU A 98 17.00 12.75 -22.95
CA GLU A 98 17.22 12.03 -24.20
C GLU A 98 16.84 12.85 -25.45
N ARG A 99 15.91 13.81 -25.33
CA ARG A 99 15.45 14.65 -26.45
C ARG A 99 16.36 15.85 -26.71
N VAL A 100 17.08 16.34 -25.70
CA VAL A 100 17.96 17.52 -25.81
C VAL A 100 19.40 17.12 -26.18
N ALA A 101 19.78 15.86 -25.99
CA ALA A 101 21.11 15.33 -26.30
C ALA A 101 21.26 14.81 -27.76
N LYS A 102 20.29 15.08 -28.63
CA LYS A 102 20.26 14.65 -30.03
C LYS A 102 20.20 15.86 -30.96
#